data_AF-A0A517Q125-F1
#
_entry.id   AF-A0A517Q125-F1
#
_cell.length_a   1.000
_cell.length_b   1.000
_cell.length_c   1.000
_cell.angle_alpha   90.00
_cell.angle_beta   90.00
_cell.angle_gamma   90.00
#
_symmetry.space_group_name_H-M   'P 1'
#
loop_
_entity.id
_entity.type
_entity.pdbx_description
1 polymer ?
#
loop_
_entity_poly.entity_id
_entity_poly.type
_entity_poly.pdbx_seq_one_letter_code
_entity_poly.pdbx_strand_id
1 'polypeptide(L)'
;MRRSIGDDGQGIVLPELFQKLQALGVGLNHLRQFLAKIGPETVLFPKLKYLGLRNSIFADEIAQAIAAAPILNQVEVVDLSLGTLGDAGAQALLDCNRLNELKKLDLHFHYLTDEMCKKLSTLDLEVDLDDQQEPDEYDGEMNRYCAVSE
;
A
#
# COMPACT_ATOMS: atom_id res chain seq x y z
N MET A 1 -6.59 -15.74 15.74
CA MET A 1 -7.39 -14.51 15.54
C MET A 1 -6.68 -13.36 16.23
N ARG A 2 -5.90 -12.57 15.51
CA ARG A 2 -5.51 -11.22 15.95
C ARG A 2 -5.59 -10.34 14.72
N ARG A 3 -6.69 -9.58 14.60
CA ARG A 3 -6.76 -8.48 13.64
C ARG A 3 -5.85 -7.40 14.23
N SER A 4 -4.82 -6.97 13.51
CA SER A 4 -3.95 -5.87 13.97
C SER A 4 -4.66 -4.53 13.74
N ILE A 5 -5.83 -4.40 14.37
CA ILE A 5 -6.52 -3.12 14.58
C ILE A 5 -5.76 -2.49 15.75
N GLY A 6 -5.23 -1.28 15.60
CA GLY A 6 -4.67 -0.52 16.73
C GLY A 6 -5.69 -0.46 17.86
N ASP A 7 -5.26 -0.50 19.12
CA ASP A 7 -6.14 -0.64 20.30
C ASP A 7 -7.24 0.45 20.41
N ASP A 8 -7.11 1.54 19.65
CA ASP A 8 -8.04 2.66 19.56
C ASP A 8 -8.93 2.67 18.30
N GLY A 9 -8.77 1.69 17.40
CA GLY A 9 -9.46 1.60 16.12
C GLY A 9 -9.01 2.62 15.07
N GLN A 10 -7.93 3.37 15.32
CA GLN A 10 -7.43 4.41 14.40
C GLN A 10 -6.45 3.86 13.36
N GLY A 11 -5.88 2.69 13.59
CA GLY A 11 -4.99 2.04 12.63
C GLY A 11 -5.45 0.62 12.29
N ILE A 12 -5.27 0.21 11.04
CA ILE A 12 -5.35 -1.19 10.63
C ILE A 12 -4.07 -1.53 9.90
N VAL A 13 -3.34 -2.51 10.44
CA VAL A 13 -2.29 -3.22 9.72
C VAL A 13 -2.85 -4.60 9.39
N LEU A 14 -2.70 -5.09 8.17
CA LEU A 14 -3.18 -6.44 7.79
C LEU A 14 -2.05 -7.46 7.57
N PRO A 15 -1.01 -7.56 8.41
CA PRO A 15 0.18 -8.34 8.06
C PRO A 15 -0.14 -9.84 7.90
N GLU A 16 -0.88 -10.43 8.84
CA GLU A 16 -1.14 -11.88 8.89
C GLU A 16 -2.26 -12.35 7.96
N LEU A 17 -3.34 -11.57 7.85
CA LEU A 17 -4.48 -11.94 7.00
C LEU A 17 -4.09 -11.83 5.53
N PHE A 18 -3.24 -10.85 5.21
CA PHE A 18 -2.80 -10.60 3.85
C PHE A 18 -1.80 -11.66 3.37
N GLN A 19 -0.80 -12.01 4.18
CA GLN A 19 0.13 -13.12 3.89
C GLN A 19 -0.61 -14.46 3.64
N LYS A 20 -1.64 -14.76 4.45
CA LYS A 20 -2.49 -15.95 4.22
C LYS A 20 -3.31 -15.89 2.93
N LEU A 21 -3.76 -14.69 2.53
CA LEU A 21 -4.54 -14.49 1.31
C LEU A 21 -3.68 -14.55 0.04
N GLN A 22 -2.42 -14.13 0.12
CA GLN A 22 -1.41 -14.29 -0.93
C GLN A 22 -1.12 -15.77 -1.22
N ALA A 23 -0.87 -16.56 -0.18
CA ALA A 23 -0.55 -17.99 -0.30
C ALA A 23 -1.68 -18.82 -0.95
N LEU A 24 -2.91 -18.32 -0.97
CA LEU A 24 -4.07 -19.04 -1.51
C LEU A 24 -4.48 -18.61 -2.92
N GLY A 25 -3.82 -17.62 -3.54
CA GLY A 25 -4.15 -17.14 -4.89
C GLY A 25 -5.52 -16.46 -5.01
N VAL A 26 -6.21 -16.21 -3.89
CA VAL A 26 -7.55 -15.60 -3.82
C VAL A 26 -7.51 -14.15 -3.31
N GLY A 27 -6.32 -13.63 -2.97
CA GLY A 27 -6.17 -12.47 -2.11
C GLY A 27 -6.57 -11.11 -2.68
N LEU A 28 -6.40 -10.89 -3.98
CA LEU A 28 -6.62 -9.58 -4.60
C LEU A 28 -8.10 -9.21 -4.77
N ASN A 29 -8.93 -10.16 -5.20
CA ASN A 29 -10.38 -9.93 -5.32
C ASN A 29 -11.03 -9.70 -3.95
N HIS A 30 -10.59 -10.46 -2.94
CA HIS A 30 -11.08 -10.28 -1.58
C HIS A 30 -10.60 -8.95 -0.96
N LEU A 31 -9.36 -8.53 -1.25
CA LEU A 31 -8.88 -7.21 -0.83
C LEU A 31 -9.68 -6.08 -1.49
N ARG A 32 -9.91 -6.14 -2.81
CA ARG A 32 -10.73 -5.14 -3.53
C ARG A 32 -12.14 -5.07 -2.94
N GLN A 33 -12.78 -6.21 -2.70
CA GLN A 33 -14.09 -6.26 -2.04
C GLN A 33 -14.06 -5.73 -0.61
N PHE A 34 -12.98 -6.00 0.14
CA PHE A 34 -12.81 -5.50 1.49
C PHE A 34 -12.64 -3.98 1.51
N LEU A 35 -11.75 -3.43 0.68
CA LEU A 35 -11.54 -1.99 0.54
C LEU A 35 -12.80 -1.28 0.03
N ALA A 36 -13.55 -1.87 -0.91
CA ALA A 36 -14.84 -1.34 -1.35
C ALA A 36 -15.89 -1.30 -0.22
N LYS A 37 -15.79 -2.20 0.77
CA LYS A 37 -16.64 -2.25 1.96
C LYS A 37 -16.12 -1.39 3.12
N ILE A 38 -14.95 -0.77 2.99
CA ILE A 38 -14.46 0.20 3.96
C ILE A 38 -14.40 1.55 3.25
N GLY A 39 -15.48 2.29 3.39
CA GLY A 39 -15.64 3.63 2.82
C GLY A 39 -16.59 4.46 3.67
N PRO A 40 -16.86 5.72 3.28
CA PRO A 40 -17.66 6.65 4.08
C PRO A 40 -19.09 6.16 4.37
N GLU A 41 -19.64 5.26 3.55
CA GLU A 41 -20.96 4.66 3.77
C GLU A 41 -20.96 3.49 4.76
N THR A 42 -19.78 2.99 5.15
CA THR A 42 -19.63 1.78 5.97
C THR A 42 -18.95 2.09 7.30
N VAL A 43 -19.73 1.98 8.38
CA VAL A 43 -19.32 2.25 9.78
C VAL A 43 -18.37 1.16 10.33
N LEU A 44 -17.70 0.38 9.48
CA LEU A 44 -16.83 -0.70 9.92
C LEU A 44 -15.61 -0.16 10.68
N PHE A 45 -15.06 0.96 10.23
CA PHE A 45 -13.92 1.62 10.88
C PHE A 45 -14.03 3.14 10.78
N PRO A 46 -15.01 3.80 11.42
CA PRO A 46 -15.30 5.22 11.24
C PRO A 46 -14.19 6.17 11.73
N LYS A 47 -13.20 5.63 12.47
CA LYS A 47 -12.06 6.36 13.01
C LYS A 47 -10.72 5.98 12.38
N LEU A 48 -10.72 5.15 11.33
CA LEU A 48 -9.49 4.73 10.68
C LEU A 48 -8.75 5.95 10.10
N LYS A 49 -7.51 6.14 10.54
CA LYS A 49 -6.58 7.17 10.08
C LYS A 49 -5.33 6.58 9.44
N TYR A 50 -4.97 5.34 9.77
CA TYR A 50 -3.81 4.66 9.23
C TYR A 50 -4.21 3.34 8.56
N LEU A 51 -3.79 3.15 7.31
CA LEU A 51 -3.94 1.91 6.55
C LEU A 51 -2.57 1.37 6.15
N GLY A 52 -2.15 0.27 6.77
CA GLY A 52 -0.88 -0.42 6.46
C GLY A 52 -1.09 -1.75 5.76
N LEU A 53 -0.69 -1.83 4.49
CA LEU A 53 -0.68 -3.04 3.65
C LEU A 53 0.76 -3.35 3.19
N ARG A 54 1.63 -3.48 4.19
CA ARG A 54 3.08 -3.65 4.06
C ARG A 54 3.47 -5.06 3.63
N ASN A 55 4.73 -5.23 3.23
CA ASN A 55 5.37 -6.52 2.97
C ASN A 55 4.55 -7.37 1.98
N SER A 56 4.45 -6.87 0.75
CA SER A 56 3.60 -7.44 -0.29
C SER A 56 4.32 -7.64 -1.62
N ILE A 57 4.20 -8.85 -2.18
CA ILE A 57 4.63 -9.14 -3.56
C ILE A 57 3.66 -8.61 -4.61
N PHE A 58 2.44 -8.21 -4.20
CA PHE A 58 1.39 -7.63 -5.04
C PHE A 58 1.22 -6.13 -4.80
N ALA A 59 2.31 -5.43 -4.45
CA ALA A 59 2.23 -4.04 -4.02
C ALA A 59 1.64 -3.12 -5.11
N ASP A 60 1.93 -3.39 -6.39
CA ASP A 60 1.38 -2.63 -7.51
C ASP A 60 -0.15 -2.76 -7.61
N GLU A 61 -0.68 -3.97 -7.49
CA GLU A 61 -2.11 -4.22 -7.57
C GLU A 61 -2.87 -3.73 -6.34
N ILE A 62 -2.22 -3.73 -5.17
CA ILE A 62 -2.75 -3.08 -3.96
C ILE A 62 -2.83 -1.58 -4.17
N ALA A 63 -1.77 -0.94 -4.66
CA ALA A 63 -1.74 0.49 -4.93
C ALA A 63 -2.88 0.89 -5.87
N GLN A 64 -3.11 0.13 -6.94
CA GLN A 64 -4.26 0.31 -7.84
C GLN A 64 -5.61 0.13 -7.13
N ALA A 65 -5.74 -0.86 -6.24
CA ALA A 65 -6.96 -1.09 -5.50
C ALA A 65 -7.27 0.05 -4.52
N ILE A 66 -6.23 0.58 -3.83
CA ILE A 66 -6.35 1.72 -2.93
C ILE A 66 -6.69 2.99 -3.69
N ALA A 67 -6.06 3.25 -4.83
CA ALA A 67 -6.32 4.43 -5.66
C ALA A 67 -7.79 4.54 -6.08
N ALA A 68 -8.48 3.40 -6.23
CA ALA A 68 -9.91 3.33 -6.53
C ALA A 68 -10.82 3.22 -5.29
N ALA A 69 -10.25 3.09 -4.09
CA ALA A 69 -11.00 2.82 -2.88
C ALA A 69 -11.48 4.12 -2.20
N PRO A 70 -12.75 4.17 -1.74
CA PRO A 70 -13.27 5.32 -1.00
C PRO A 70 -12.57 5.57 0.35
N ILE A 71 -11.76 4.61 0.83
CA ILE A 71 -11.05 4.70 2.12
C ILE A 71 -10.05 5.85 2.17
N LEU A 72 -9.50 6.26 1.02
CA LEU A 72 -8.64 7.44 0.90
C LEU A 72 -9.32 8.73 1.36
N ASN A 73 -10.66 8.74 1.41
CA ASN A 73 -11.42 9.90 1.85
C ASN A 73 -11.36 10.13 3.36
N GLN A 74 -10.79 9.18 4.10
CA GLN A 74 -10.87 9.09 5.54
C GLN A 74 -9.49 8.97 6.17
N VAL A 75 -8.63 8.15 5.57
CA VAL A 75 -7.29 7.87 6.11
C VAL A 75 -6.39 9.07 5.92
N GLU A 76 -5.45 9.23 6.84
CA GLU A 76 -4.42 10.26 6.82
C GLU A 76 -3.06 9.68 6.44
N VAL A 77 -2.86 8.38 6.69
CA VAL A 77 -1.61 7.68 6.38
C VAL A 77 -1.91 6.40 5.62
N VAL A 78 -1.21 6.23 4.50
CA VAL A 78 -1.16 4.98 3.74
C VAL A 78 0.27 4.47 3.77
N ASP A 79 0.43 3.19 4.13
CA ASP A 79 1.74 2.55 4.24
C ASP A 79 1.74 1.26 3.39
N LEU A 80 2.55 1.30 2.33
CA LEU A 80 2.78 0.20 1.37
C LEU A 80 4.24 -0.28 1.39
N SER A 81 4.98 0.08 2.44
CA SER A 81 6.39 -0.24 2.60
C SER A 81 6.71 -1.73 2.63
N LEU A 82 8.01 -2.05 2.51
CA LEU A 82 8.56 -3.41 2.60
C LEU A 82 8.09 -4.35 1.48
N GLY A 83 7.46 -3.81 0.44
CA GLY A 83 6.86 -4.57 -0.66
C GLY A 83 7.63 -4.45 -1.98
N THR A 84 7.01 -4.95 -3.05
CA THR A 84 7.56 -4.98 -4.41
C THR A 84 7.09 -3.82 -5.29
N LEU A 85 6.68 -2.70 -4.65
CA LEU A 85 6.03 -1.58 -5.34
C LEU A 85 6.94 -1.02 -6.43
N GLY A 86 6.43 -0.92 -7.65
CA GLY A 86 7.09 -0.30 -8.77
C GLY A 86 6.29 0.85 -9.37
N ASP A 87 6.81 1.39 -10.47
CA ASP A 87 6.26 2.57 -11.12
C ASP A 87 4.80 2.40 -11.55
N ALA A 88 4.37 1.19 -11.91
CA ALA A 88 2.98 0.93 -12.29
C ALA A 88 2.01 1.16 -11.12
N GLY A 89 2.36 0.69 -9.92
CA GLY A 89 1.59 0.94 -8.70
C GLY A 89 1.64 2.40 -8.26
N ALA A 90 2.82 3.00 -8.27
CA ALA A 90 3.00 4.41 -7.91
C ALA A 90 2.26 5.36 -8.86
N GLN A 91 2.26 5.09 -10.17
CA GLN A 91 1.50 5.88 -11.12
C GLN A 91 -0.01 5.81 -10.85
N ALA A 92 -0.53 4.62 -10.48
CA ALA A 92 -1.94 4.48 -10.12
C ALA A 92 -2.30 5.33 -8.88
N LEU A 93 -1.39 5.46 -7.91
CA LEU A 93 -1.58 6.37 -6.78
C LEU A 93 -1.57 7.83 -7.23
N LEU A 94 -0.60 8.25 -8.05
CA LEU A 94 -0.50 9.62 -8.58
C LEU A 94 -1.74 10.04 -9.37
N ASP A 95 -2.38 9.11 -10.08
CA ASP A 95 -3.60 9.35 -10.83
C ASP A 95 -4.83 9.56 -9.92
N CYS A 96 -4.70 9.30 -8.61
CA CYS A 96 -5.75 9.53 -7.63
C CYS A 96 -5.70 10.97 -7.09
N ASN A 97 -6.68 11.79 -7.47
CA ASN A 97 -6.79 13.19 -6.99
C ASN A 97 -6.82 13.34 -5.46
N ARG A 98 -7.30 12.30 -4.74
CA ARG A 98 -7.41 12.30 -3.27
C ARG A 98 -6.07 12.04 -2.58
N LEU A 99 -5.05 11.59 -3.30
CA LEU A 99 -3.76 11.24 -2.70
C LEU A 99 -3.15 12.44 -1.96
N ASN A 100 -3.25 13.65 -2.52
CA ASN A 100 -2.76 14.90 -1.91
C ASN A 100 -3.53 15.32 -0.65
N GLU A 101 -4.63 14.65 -0.29
CA GLU A 101 -5.33 14.93 0.97
C GLU A 101 -4.77 14.07 2.14
N LEU A 102 -3.90 13.11 1.84
CA LEU A 102 -3.19 12.35 2.85
C LEU A 102 -2.19 13.26 3.58
N LYS A 103 -1.92 12.94 4.84
CA LYS A 103 -0.80 13.53 5.57
C LYS A 103 0.51 12.85 5.24
N LYS A 104 0.50 11.52 5.11
CA LYS A 104 1.69 10.72 4.83
C LYS A 104 1.41 9.56 3.87
N LEU A 105 2.35 9.34 2.95
CA LEU A 105 2.47 8.15 2.13
C LEU A 105 3.82 7.50 2.43
N ASP A 106 3.79 6.33 3.07
CA ASP A 106 4.98 5.59 3.44
C ASP A 106 5.27 4.48 2.44
N LEU A 107 6.34 4.64 1.67
CA LEU A 107 6.79 3.70 0.65
C LEU A 107 8.22 3.21 0.91
N HIS A 108 8.77 3.31 2.12
CA HIS A 108 10.14 2.84 2.35
C HIS A 108 10.29 1.37 1.95
N PHE A 109 11.46 0.99 1.42
CA PHE A 109 11.66 -0.31 0.78
C PHE A 109 10.70 -0.50 -0.41
N HIS A 110 11.13 0.00 -1.57
CA HIS A 110 10.38 -0.03 -2.83
C HIS A 110 11.31 -0.23 -4.04
N TYR A 111 10.74 -0.50 -5.21
CA TYR A 111 11.44 -0.66 -6.50
C TYR A 111 11.07 0.43 -7.51
N LEU A 112 10.75 1.62 -7.02
CA LEU A 112 10.46 2.78 -7.86
C LEU A 112 11.72 3.26 -8.57
N THR A 113 11.55 3.77 -9.79
CA THR A 113 12.64 4.46 -10.49
C THR A 113 12.86 5.85 -9.88
N ASP A 114 14.07 6.38 -10.05
CA ASP A 114 14.40 7.76 -9.64
C ASP A 114 13.45 8.80 -10.22
N GLU A 115 12.97 8.56 -11.45
CA GLU A 115 11.99 9.44 -12.10
C GLU A 115 10.65 9.43 -11.36
N MET A 116 10.21 8.24 -10.93
CA MET A 116 8.98 8.10 -10.16
C MET A 116 9.13 8.69 -8.75
N CYS A 117 10.26 8.45 -8.07
CA CYS A 117 10.55 9.07 -6.78
C CYS A 117 10.52 10.60 -6.87
N LYS A 118 11.10 11.18 -7.92
CA LYS A 118 11.02 12.63 -8.17
C LYS A 118 9.58 13.10 -8.30
N LYS A 119 8.74 12.41 -9.08
CA LYS A 119 7.31 12.77 -9.21
C LYS A 119 6.60 12.75 -7.86
N LEU A 120 6.75 11.68 -7.10
CA LEU A 120 6.13 11.52 -5.78
C LEU A 120 6.61 12.58 -4.78
N SER A 121 7.89 12.97 -4.82
CA SER A 121 8.43 14.03 -3.95
C SER A 121 7.85 15.42 -4.22
N THR A 122 7.11 15.61 -5.32
CA THR A 122 6.44 16.89 -5.63
C THR A 122 5.04 17.01 -5.05
N LEU A 123 4.52 15.95 -4.44
CA LEU A 123 3.19 15.94 -3.81
C LEU A 123 3.17 16.83 -2.57
N ASP A 124 2.00 17.38 -2.25
CA ASP A 124 1.79 18.25 -1.08
C ASP A 124 1.47 17.43 0.18
N LEU A 125 2.27 16.39 0.45
CA LEU A 125 2.18 15.51 1.62
C LEU A 125 3.54 14.94 2.00
N GLU A 126 3.66 14.36 3.20
CA GLU A 126 4.89 13.68 3.61
C GLU A 126 5.04 12.36 2.86
N VAL A 127 6.03 12.24 1.97
CA VAL A 127 6.33 10.99 1.27
C VAL A 127 7.63 10.40 1.79
N ASP A 128 7.56 9.18 2.30
CA ASP A 128 8.74 8.39 2.69
C ASP A 128 9.14 7.50 1.51
N LEU A 129 10.33 7.75 0.95
CA LEU A 129 10.90 7.06 -0.21
C LEU A 129 12.27 6.44 0.14
N ASP A 130 12.56 6.27 1.43
CA ASP A 130 13.85 5.72 1.88
C ASP A 130 14.00 4.25 1.45
N ASP A 131 15.24 3.78 1.44
CA ASP A 131 15.57 2.37 1.17
C ASP A 131 15.08 1.89 -0.22
N GLN A 132 15.35 2.66 -1.27
CA GLN A 132 15.11 2.26 -2.65
C GLN A 132 15.92 1.00 -3.00
N GLN A 133 15.24 0.00 -3.56
CA GLN A 133 15.80 -1.28 -3.99
C GLN A 133 15.96 -1.35 -5.51
N GLU A 134 16.96 -2.10 -5.96
CA GLU A 134 17.12 -2.48 -7.36
C GLU A 134 16.55 -3.89 -7.57
N PRO A 135 15.79 -4.14 -8.65
CA PRO A 135 15.31 -5.50 -8.95
C PRO A 135 16.49 -6.42 -9.27
N ASP A 136 16.41 -7.67 -8.83
CA ASP A 136 17.41 -8.69 -9.14
C ASP A 136 17.19 -9.21 -10.56
N GLU A 137 18.23 -9.15 -11.40
CA GLU A 137 18.20 -9.77 -12.72
C GLU A 137 18.66 -11.24 -12.62
N TYR A 138 17.77 -12.17 -12.94
CA TYR A 138 18.10 -13.58 -13.07
C TYR A 138 17.50 -14.15 -14.35
N ASP A 139 18.34 -14.75 -15.19
CA ASP A 139 17.94 -15.30 -16.50
C ASP A 139 17.24 -14.29 -17.42
N GLY A 140 17.61 -13.00 -17.33
CA GLY A 140 17.00 -11.91 -18.09
C GLY A 140 15.63 -11.47 -17.59
N GLU A 141 15.16 -12.02 -16.47
CA GLU A 141 13.95 -11.59 -15.79
C GLU A 141 14.30 -10.73 -14.57
N MET A 142 13.65 -9.57 -14.48
CA MET A 142 13.78 -8.65 -13.33
C MET A 142 12.81 -9.08 -12.24
N ASN A 143 13.35 -9.50 -11.10
CA ASN A 143 12.59 -9.98 -9.96
C ASN A 143 12.62 -8.96 -8.82
N ARG A 144 11.48 -8.80 -8.15
CA ARG A 144 11.34 -7.94 -6.97
C ARG A 144 10.93 -8.80 -5.80
N TYR A 145 11.54 -8.56 -4.64
CA TYR A 145 11.28 -9.28 -3.42
C TYR A 145 10.83 -8.34 -2.32
N CYS A 146 9.94 -8.80 -1.45
CA CYS A 146 9.63 -8.07 -0.23
C CYS A 146 10.82 -8.08 0.73
N ALA A 147 10.80 -7.17 1.71
CA ALA A 147 11.76 -7.21 2.80
C ALA A 147 11.68 -8.56 3.54
N VAL A 148 12.83 -9.19 3.73
CA VAL A 148 12.91 -10.44 4.48
C VAL A 148 12.65 -10.12 5.95
N SER A 149 11.59 -10.70 6.51
CA SER A 149 11.41 -10.72 7.96
C SER A 149 12.40 -11.73 8.55
N GLU A 150 13.38 -11.26 9.32
CA GLU A 150 14.05 -12.11 10.31
C GLU A 150 13.09 -12.49 11.45
#